data_AF-A0A2R4WX45-F1
#
_entry.id   AF-A0A2R4WX45-F1
#
_cell.length_a   1.000
_cell.length_b   1.000
_cell.length_c   1.000
_cell.angle_alpha   90.00
_cell.angle_beta   90.00
_cell.angle_gamma   90.00
#
_symmetry.space_group_name_H-M   'P 1'
#
loop_
_entity.id
_entity.type
_entity.pdbx_description
1 polymer ?
#
loop_
_entity_poly.entity_id
_entity_poly.type
_entity_poly.pdbx_seq_one_letter_code
_entity_poly.pdbx_strand_id
1 'polypeptide(L)'
;MARPPSRTQPSTVEARLQAAQEAERAATQRVQQASRARLAELLRLAPRERLTHLDDPALVGPDRISLRRSLQASLVRPHRRWRPGGRLQALGRRLRAALLRQLLHPAVLGLVALGGVCLSTAWSNTPRVAIATQALASNVIGPDGRVQDYTVPARSWVAVEQLGTDVAQMRVWYPGQGYGHGKVWRNGLEFAR
;
A
#
# COMPACT_ATOMS: atom_id res chain seq x y z
N MET A 1 33.26 -81.50 32.46
CA MET A 1 32.02 -81.66 31.65
C MET A 1 30.93 -80.79 32.23
N ALA A 2 30.44 -79.79 31.49
CA ALA A 2 29.07 -79.27 31.57
C ALA A 2 28.89 -78.25 30.44
N ARG A 3 28.01 -78.57 29.49
CA ARG A 3 27.68 -77.77 28.30
C ARG A 3 26.44 -76.94 28.64
N PRO A 4 26.39 -75.62 28.44
CA PRO A 4 25.18 -74.85 28.68
C PRO A 4 24.14 -75.06 27.56
N PRO A 5 22.84 -75.02 27.86
CA PRO A 5 21.78 -75.36 26.92
C PRO A 5 21.48 -74.25 25.90
N SER A 6 21.50 -74.68 24.64
CA SER A 6 20.59 -74.35 23.53
C SER A 6 20.04 -72.93 23.38
N ARG A 7 20.55 -72.26 22.33
CA ARG A 7 19.88 -71.20 21.56
C ARG A 7 18.41 -71.53 21.30
N THR A 8 17.49 -70.68 21.76
CA THR A 8 16.09 -70.64 21.31
C THR A 8 16.00 -70.39 19.81
N GLN A 9 15.16 -71.17 19.13
CA GLN A 9 15.09 -71.29 17.68
C GLN A 9 14.42 -70.07 17.00
N PRO A 10 14.97 -69.58 15.86
CA PRO A 10 14.48 -68.40 15.13
C PRO A 10 13.03 -68.54 14.61
N SER A 11 12.56 -69.75 14.35
CA SER A 11 11.20 -70.04 13.84
C SER A 11 10.08 -69.57 14.78
N THR A 12 10.32 -69.55 16.09
CA THR A 12 9.31 -69.13 17.07
C THR A 12 9.17 -67.62 17.19
N VAL A 13 10.23 -66.86 16.88
CA VAL A 13 10.21 -65.39 16.90
C VAL A 13 9.53 -64.86 15.64
N GLU A 14 9.83 -65.46 14.49
CA GLU A 14 9.19 -65.11 13.21
C GLU A 14 7.67 -65.36 13.25
N ALA A 15 7.22 -66.49 13.80
CA ALA A 15 5.80 -66.79 13.97
C ALA A 15 5.09 -65.79 14.90
N ARG A 16 5.74 -65.36 15.99
CA ARG A 16 5.19 -64.32 16.90
C ARG A 16 5.13 -62.95 16.22
N LEU A 17 6.13 -62.62 15.40
CA LEU A 17 6.16 -61.38 14.64
C LEU A 17 5.03 -61.36 13.60
N GLN A 18 4.81 -62.46 12.88
CA GLN A 18 3.70 -62.60 11.93
C GLN A 18 2.33 -62.49 12.63
N ALA A 19 2.14 -63.20 13.74
CA ALA A 19 0.89 -63.12 14.51
C ALA A 19 0.63 -61.68 15.05
N ALA A 20 1.68 -60.99 15.48
CA ALA A 20 1.58 -59.59 15.91
C ALA A 20 1.21 -58.65 14.75
N GLN A 21 1.81 -58.84 13.57
CA GLN A 21 1.48 -58.07 12.36
C GLN A 21 0.05 -58.34 11.89
N GLU A 22 -0.42 -59.58 11.95
CA GLU A 22 -1.80 -59.93 11.62
C GLU A 22 -2.79 -59.31 12.61
N ALA A 23 -2.47 -59.33 13.91
CA ALA A 23 -3.26 -58.68 14.94
C ALA A 23 -3.31 -57.15 14.75
N GLU A 24 -2.19 -56.52 14.40
CA GLU A 24 -2.11 -55.09 14.09
C GLU A 24 -2.96 -54.74 12.86
N ARG A 25 -2.89 -55.54 11.79
CA ARG A 25 -3.70 -55.37 10.59
C ARG A 25 -5.19 -55.52 10.91
N ALA A 26 -5.57 -56.53 11.68
CA ALA A 26 -6.96 -56.75 12.09
C ALA A 26 -7.48 -55.60 12.97
N ALA A 27 -6.65 -55.10 13.90
CA ALA A 27 -7.00 -53.95 14.73
C ALA A 27 -7.19 -52.68 13.89
N THR A 28 -6.27 -52.42 12.96
CA THR A 28 -6.33 -51.27 12.05
C THR A 28 -7.58 -51.32 11.18
N GLN A 29 -7.93 -52.50 10.65
CA GLN A 29 -9.15 -52.68 9.86
C GLN A 29 -10.42 -52.41 10.67
N ARG A 30 -10.49 -52.86 11.93
CA ARG A 30 -11.64 -52.58 12.81
C ARG A 30 -11.79 -51.08 13.07
N VAL A 31 -10.69 -50.37 13.33
CA VAL A 31 -10.71 -48.91 13.53
C VAL A 31 -11.18 -48.20 12.26
N GLN A 32 -10.70 -48.61 11.09
CA GLN A 32 -11.14 -48.05 9.81
C GLN A 32 -12.63 -48.30 9.55
N GLN A 33 -13.14 -49.50 9.84
CA GLN A 33 -14.55 -49.82 9.69
C GLN A 33 -15.42 -48.98 10.63
N ALA A 34 -15.03 -48.83 11.90
CA ALA A 34 -15.72 -47.97 12.87
C ALA A 34 -15.73 -46.50 12.42
N SER A 35 -14.59 -45.99 11.94
CA SER A 35 -14.46 -44.63 11.42
C SER A 35 -15.38 -44.38 10.20
N ARG A 36 -15.46 -45.33 9.28
CA ARG A 36 -16.36 -45.24 8.12
C ARG A 36 -17.82 -45.25 8.51
N ALA A 37 -18.22 -46.10 9.46
CA ALA A 37 -19.58 -46.12 10.00
C ALA A 37 -19.93 -44.76 10.63
N ARG A 38 -19.01 -44.21 11.43
CA ARG A 38 -19.17 -42.90 12.06
C ARG A 38 -19.27 -41.77 11.03
N LEU A 39 -18.44 -41.78 9.98
CA LEU A 39 -18.51 -40.81 8.90
C LEU A 39 -19.88 -40.86 8.20
N ALA A 40 -20.41 -42.06 7.94
CA ALA A 40 -21.71 -42.23 7.30
C ALA A 40 -22.86 -41.65 8.13
N GLU A 41 -22.80 -41.78 9.45
CA GLU A 41 -23.75 -41.11 10.37
C GLU A 41 -23.66 -39.59 10.27
N LEU A 42 -22.44 -39.03 10.33
CA LEU A 42 -22.23 -37.59 10.29
C LEU A 42 -22.68 -36.97 8.96
N LEU A 43 -22.51 -37.66 7.83
CA LEU A 43 -22.94 -37.16 6.53
C LEU A 43 -24.47 -37.08 6.39
N ARG A 44 -25.24 -37.79 7.21
CA ARG A 44 -26.71 -37.70 7.25
C ARG A 44 -27.22 -36.45 7.96
N LEU A 45 -26.42 -35.87 8.86
CA LEU A 45 -26.80 -34.68 9.62
C LEU A 45 -26.88 -33.43 8.74
N ALA A 46 -27.51 -32.36 9.22
CA ALA A 46 -27.52 -31.09 8.52
C ALA A 46 -26.09 -30.49 8.46
N PRO A 47 -25.73 -29.72 7.41
CA PRO A 47 -24.39 -29.14 7.30
C PRO A 47 -23.95 -28.29 8.51
N ARG A 48 -24.91 -27.63 9.19
CA ARG A 48 -24.63 -26.85 10.41
C ARG A 48 -24.23 -27.73 11.60
N GLU A 49 -24.88 -28.86 11.76
CA GLU A 49 -24.60 -29.83 12.83
C GLU A 49 -23.29 -30.57 12.56
N ARG A 50 -22.94 -30.81 11.30
CA ARG A 50 -21.63 -31.41 10.94
C ARG A 50 -20.44 -30.56 11.38
N LEU A 51 -20.59 -29.24 11.52
CA LEU A 51 -19.51 -28.35 11.95
C LEU A 51 -19.07 -28.62 13.39
N THR A 52 -19.98 -29.06 14.27
CA THR A 52 -19.63 -29.35 15.67
C THR A 52 -18.84 -30.65 15.81
N HIS A 53 -18.76 -31.47 14.75
CA HIS A 53 -18.08 -32.76 14.73
C HIS A 53 -16.82 -32.77 13.84
N LEU A 54 -16.29 -31.58 13.50
CA LEU A 54 -15.08 -31.44 12.68
C LEU A 54 -13.85 -32.09 13.28
N ASP A 55 -13.76 -32.10 14.61
CA ASP A 55 -12.64 -32.65 15.38
C ASP A 55 -13.02 -33.94 16.14
N ASP A 56 -14.01 -34.69 15.63
CA ASP A 56 -14.43 -35.96 16.24
C ASP A 56 -13.24 -36.96 16.32
N PRO A 57 -12.83 -37.37 17.55
CA PRO A 57 -11.71 -38.29 17.73
C PRO A 57 -11.98 -39.69 17.15
N ALA A 58 -13.24 -40.06 16.94
CA ALA A 58 -13.62 -41.35 16.36
C ALA A 58 -13.32 -41.47 14.85
N LEU A 59 -12.98 -40.37 14.19
CA LEU A 59 -12.61 -40.37 12.77
C LEU A 59 -11.09 -40.48 12.57
N VAL A 60 -10.69 -41.36 11.66
CA VAL A 60 -9.31 -41.47 11.17
C VAL A 60 -9.03 -40.32 10.19
N GLY A 61 -7.78 -39.86 10.10
CA GLY A 61 -7.34 -38.74 9.25
C GLY A 61 -7.99 -38.62 7.85
N PRO A 62 -8.01 -39.68 7.00
CA PRO A 62 -8.62 -39.60 5.67
C PRO A 62 -10.14 -39.33 5.70
N ASP A 63 -10.85 -39.87 6.70
CA ASP A 63 -12.29 -39.69 6.83
C ASP A 63 -12.64 -38.26 7.29
N ARG A 64 -11.78 -37.63 8.12
CA ARG A 64 -11.89 -36.21 8.49
C ARG A 64 -11.76 -35.28 7.27
N ILE A 65 -10.84 -35.60 6.35
CA ILE A 65 -10.66 -34.82 5.12
C ILE A 65 -11.93 -34.91 4.25
N SER A 66 -12.52 -36.10 4.17
CA SER A 66 -13.77 -36.33 3.44
C SER A 66 -14.93 -35.53 4.03
N LEU A 67 -15.06 -35.49 5.36
CA LEU A 67 -16.04 -34.66 6.06
C LEU A 67 -15.85 -33.17 5.75
N ARG A 68 -14.62 -32.65 5.84
CA ARG A 68 -14.28 -31.24 5.53
C ARG A 68 -14.61 -30.87 4.09
N ARG A 69 -14.29 -31.73 3.12
CA ARG A 69 -14.61 -31.49 1.70
C ARG A 69 -16.12 -31.44 1.46
N SER A 70 -16.90 -32.29 2.14
CA SER A 70 -18.37 -32.26 2.04
C SER A 70 -18.98 -30.97 2.62
N LEU A 71 -18.39 -30.46 3.71
CA LEU A 71 -18.76 -29.19 4.33
C LEU A 71 -18.44 -28.01 3.42
N GLN A 72 -17.26 -28.00 2.80
CA GLN A 72 -16.91 -26.97 1.82
C GLN A 72 -17.89 -26.96 0.65
N ALA A 73 -18.21 -28.12 0.08
CA ALA A 73 -19.17 -28.20 -1.03
C ALA A 73 -20.58 -27.68 -0.66
N SER A 74 -21.03 -27.94 0.57
CA SER A 74 -22.35 -27.49 1.04
C SER A 74 -22.39 -26.04 1.50
N LEU A 75 -21.25 -25.45 1.88
CA LEU A 75 -21.15 -24.06 2.34
C LEU A 75 -20.72 -23.07 1.24
N VAL A 76 -20.33 -23.54 0.04
CA VAL A 76 -20.14 -22.67 -1.12
C VAL A 76 -21.50 -22.10 -1.53
N ARG A 77 -21.86 -20.96 -0.93
CA ARG A 77 -22.97 -20.14 -1.40
C ARG A 77 -22.70 -19.79 -2.87
N PRO A 78 -23.71 -19.89 -3.76
CA PRO A 78 -23.58 -19.33 -5.09
C PRO A 78 -23.27 -17.84 -4.92
N HIS A 79 -22.08 -17.43 -5.34
CA HIS A 79 -21.66 -16.04 -5.37
C HIS A 79 -22.60 -15.31 -6.33
N ARG A 80 -23.70 -14.78 -5.80
CA ARG A 80 -24.71 -14.04 -6.55
C ARG A 80 -24.01 -12.76 -6.98
N ARG A 81 -23.46 -12.76 -8.21
CA ARG A 81 -22.78 -11.60 -8.81
C ARG A 81 -23.72 -10.40 -8.66
N TRP A 82 -23.36 -9.51 -7.76
CA TRP A 82 -24.08 -8.27 -7.54
C TRP A 82 -23.94 -7.44 -8.83
N ARG A 83 -24.94 -7.54 -9.71
CA ARG A 83 -25.06 -6.64 -10.84
C ARG A 83 -25.86 -5.45 -10.32
N PRO A 84 -25.24 -4.28 -10.10
CA PRO A 84 -26.00 -3.10 -9.72
C PRO A 84 -27.03 -2.86 -10.83
N GLY A 85 -28.31 -2.93 -10.49
CA GLY A 85 -29.39 -2.79 -11.47
C GLY A 85 -29.26 -1.49 -12.25
N GLY A 86 -29.75 -1.47 -13.50
CA GLY A 86 -29.60 -0.32 -14.41
C GLY A 86 -30.03 1.03 -13.83
N ARG A 87 -30.87 1.03 -12.78
CA ARG A 87 -31.25 2.24 -12.02
C ARG A 87 -30.07 2.90 -11.27
N LEU A 88 -29.19 2.13 -10.65
CA LEU A 88 -27.99 2.66 -9.97
C LEU A 88 -26.99 3.25 -10.97
N GLN A 89 -26.82 2.60 -12.12
CA GLN A 89 -25.99 3.12 -13.21
C GLN A 89 -26.59 4.40 -13.82
N ALA A 90 -27.92 4.47 -13.99
CA ALA A 90 -28.61 5.66 -14.47
C ALA A 90 -28.50 6.83 -13.48
N LEU A 91 -28.62 6.57 -12.17
CA LEU A 91 -28.40 7.57 -11.12
C LEU A 91 -26.97 8.10 -11.15
N GLY A 92 -25.97 7.20 -11.25
CA GLY A 92 -24.57 7.59 -11.39
C GLY A 92 -24.31 8.45 -12.63
N ARG A 93 -24.93 8.12 -13.77
CA ARG A 93 -24.84 8.92 -15.00
C ARG A 93 -25.48 10.31 -14.85
N ARG A 94 -26.65 10.40 -14.21
CA ARG A 94 -27.33 11.68 -13.97
C ARG A 94 -26.57 12.59 -13.02
N LEU A 95 -26.03 12.03 -11.94
CA LEU A 95 -25.17 12.75 -11.00
C LEU A 95 -23.91 13.27 -11.70
N ARG A 96 -23.26 12.42 -12.51
CA ARG A 96 -22.07 12.82 -13.27
C ARG A 96 -22.39 13.93 -14.28
N ALA A 97 -23.50 13.84 -15.00
CA ALA A 97 -23.92 14.88 -15.94
C ALA A 97 -24.26 16.21 -15.24
N ALA A 98 -24.90 16.16 -14.07
CA ALA A 98 -25.19 17.35 -13.27
C ALA A 98 -23.91 18.02 -12.75
N LEU A 99 -22.95 17.24 -12.25
CA LEU A 99 -21.63 17.71 -11.82
C LEU A 99 -20.86 18.36 -12.97
N LEU A 100 -20.84 17.74 -14.15
CA LEU A 100 -20.21 18.31 -15.35
C LEU A 100 -20.86 19.64 -15.75
N ARG A 101 -22.18 19.75 -15.68
CA ARG A 101 -22.89 21.01 -15.98
C ARG A 101 -22.56 22.11 -14.97
N GLN A 102 -22.38 21.78 -13.71
CA GLN A 102 -21.97 22.76 -12.68
C GLN A 102 -20.51 23.19 -12.85
N LEU A 103 -19.61 22.27 -13.19
CA LEU A 103 -18.20 22.59 -13.48
C LEU A 103 -18.03 23.47 -14.73
N LEU A 104 -18.91 23.30 -15.72
CA LEU A 104 -18.94 24.11 -16.94
C LEU A 104 -19.75 25.41 -16.78
N HIS A 105 -20.28 25.69 -15.59
CA HIS A 105 -21.01 26.92 -15.35
C HIS A 105 -20.04 28.11 -15.48
N PRO A 106 -20.40 29.18 -16.21
CA PRO A 106 -19.49 30.29 -16.50
C PRO A 106 -18.93 30.96 -15.23
N ALA A 107 -19.71 31.00 -14.15
CA ALA A 107 -19.25 31.49 -12.85
C ALA A 107 -18.11 30.63 -12.24
N VAL A 108 -18.20 29.31 -12.35
CA VAL A 108 -17.16 28.39 -11.84
C VAL A 108 -15.90 28.51 -12.69
N LEU A 109 -16.06 28.56 -14.01
CA LEU A 109 -14.93 28.80 -14.92
C LEU A 109 -14.27 30.16 -14.66
N GLY A 110 -15.05 31.19 -14.38
CA GLY A 110 -14.55 32.52 -14.00
C GLY A 110 -13.73 32.48 -12.72
N LEU A 111 -14.23 31.79 -11.68
CA LEU A 111 -13.49 31.61 -10.42
C LEU A 111 -12.20 30.81 -10.59
N VAL A 112 -12.24 29.74 -11.39
CA VAL A 112 -11.05 28.93 -11.70
C VAL A 112 -10.03 29.75 -12.48
N ALA A 113 -10.47 30.52 -13.47
CA ALA A 113 -9.59 31.41 -14.23
C ALA A 113 -8.97 32.48 -13.32
N LEU A 114 -9.78 33.14 -12.48
CA LEU A 114 -9.29 34.14 -11.53
C LEU A 114 -8.29 33.52 -10.53
N GLY A 115 -8.61 32.36 -9.97
CA GLY A 115 -7.71 31.62 -9.09
C GLY A 115 -6.41 31.23 -9.78
N GLY A 116 -6.48 30.80 -11.04
CA GLY A 116 -5.31 30.50 -11.87
C GLY A 116 -4.45 31.74 -12.13
N VAL A 117 -5.05 32.90 -12.39
CA VAL A 117 -4.32 34.17 -12.55
C VAL A 117 -3.67 34.59 -11.22
N CYS A 118 -4.38 34.53 -10.09
CA CYS A 118 -3.83 34.84 -8.78
C CYS A 118 -2.69 33.90 -8.40
N LEU A 119 -2.83 32.60 -8.66
CA LEU A 119 -1.77 31.62 -8.39
C LEU A 119 -0.55 31.83 -9.30
N SER A 120 -0.78 32.07 -10.59
CA SER A 120 0.28 32.35 -11.57
C SER A 120 1.06 33.61 -11.18
N THR A 121 0.36 34.70 -10.85
CA THR A 121 0.98 35.95 -10.41
C THR A 121 1.73 35.78 -9.08
N ALA A 122 1.18 35.05 -8.12
CA ALA A 122 1.88 34.73 -6.87
C ALA A 122 3.15 33.89 -7.13
N TRP A 123 3.07 32.90 -8.02
CA TRP A 123 4.21 32.07 -8.38
C TRP A 123 5.30 32.86 -9.11
N SER A 124 4.94 33.71 -10.05
CA SER A 124 5.86 34.59 -10.78
C SER A 124 6.53 35.63 -9.87
N ASN A 125 5.84 36.09 -8.82
CA ASN A 125 6.37 37.04 -7.84
C ASN A 125 7.03 36.38 -6.64
N THR A 126 7.11 35.04 -6.59
CA THR A 126 7.84 34.35 -5.53
C THR A 126 9.33 34.62 -5.73
N PRO A 127 10.02 35.27 -4.76
CA PRO A 127 11.44 35.55 -4.89
C PRO A 127 12.20 34.23 -5.00
N ARG A 128 13.01 34.11 -6.04
CA ARG A 128 13.89 32.96 -6.25
C ARG A 128 15.18 33.22 -5.47
N VAL A 129 15.80 32.16 -4.98
CA VAL A 129 17.11 32.27 -4.34
C VAL A 129 18.17 31.76 -5.32
N ALA A 130 19.21 32.56 -5.51
CA ALA A 130 20.39 32.19 -6.31
C ALA A 130 21.65 32.29 -5.44
N ILE A 131 22.70 31.57 -5.83
CA ILE A 131 24.03 31.68 -5.24
C ILE A 131 24.86 32.58 -6.16
N ALA A 132 25.50 33.60 -5.60
CA ALA A 132 26.47 34.38 -6.34
C ALA A 132 27.73 33.54 -6.59
N THR A 133 28.12 33.32 -7.85
CA THR A 133 29.32 32.54 -8.19
C THR A 133 30.61 33.34 -8.00
N GLN A 134 30.52 34.67 -8.09
CA GLN A 134 31.61 35.63 -7.92
C GLN A 134 31.13 36.85 -7.12
N ALA A 135 32.04 37.74 -6.74
CA ALA A 135 31.66 39.01 -6.12
C ALA A 135 30.91 39.88 -7.14
N LEU A 136 29.72 40.37 -6.78
CA LEU A 136 28.88 41.19 -7.65
C LEU A 136 28.69 42.57 -7.03
N ALA A 137 29.23 43.59 -7.71
CA ALA A 137 28.97 44.97 -7.35
C ALA A 137 27.62 45.42 -7.93
N SER A 138 26.84 46.14 -7.14
CA SER A 138 25.55 46.68 -7.54
C SER A 138 25.23 47.94 -6.77
N ASN A 139 24.52 48.85 -7.42
CA ASN A 139 23.94 50.00 -6.76
C ASN A 139 22.56 49.61 -6.24
N VAL A 140 22.40 49.62 -4.92
CA VAL A 140 21.15 49.25 -4.25
C VAL A 140 20.45 50.52 -3.81
N ILE A 141 19.18 50.66 -4.19
CA ILE A 141 18.28 51.69 -3.70
C ILE A 141 17.72 51.17 -2.37
N GLY A 142 18.11 51.79 -1.27
CA GLY A 142 17.61 51.46 0.06
C GLY A 142 16.15 51.91 0.26
N PRO A 143 15.51 51.48 1.36
CA PRO A 143 14.14 51.88 1.69
C PRO A 143 13.98 53.40 1.87
N ASP A 144 15.06 54.09 2.26
CA ASP A 144 15.13 55.55 2.38
C ASP A 144 15.28 56.28 1.03
N GLY A 145 15.24 55.54 -0.09
CA GLY A 145 15.43 56.07 -1.45
C GLY A 145 16.88 56.40 -1.82
N ARG A 146 17.83 56.22 -0.91
CA ARG A 146 19.26 56.47 -1.15
C ARG A 146 19.90 55.32 -1.93
N VAL A 147 20.73 55.67 -2.90
CA VAL A 147 21.55 54.71 -3.66
C VAL A 147 22.84 54.46 -2.88
N GLN A 148 23.17 53.20 -2.65
CA GLN A 148 24.41 52.78 -1.99
C GLN A 148 25.12 51.71 -2.83
N ASP A 149 26.44 51.79 -2.87
CA ASP A 149 27.26 50.75 -3.47
C ASP A 149 27.24 49.52 -2.56
N TYR A 150 26.81 48.39 -3.11
CA TYR A 150 26.68 47.15 -2.39
C TYR A 150 27.38 46.03 -3.15
N THR A 151 28.29 45.34 -2.49
CA THR A 151 28.99 44.20 -3.05
C THR A 151 28.45 42.92 -2.42
N VAL A 152 27.80 42.10 -3.25
CA VAL A 152 27.41 40.74 -2.89
C VAL A 152 28.67 39.87 -2.89
N PRO A 153 29.02 39.22 -1.76
CA PRO A 153 30.18 38.32 -1.71
C PRO A 153 29.98 37.09 -2.59
N ALA A 154 31.08 36.55 -3.12
CA ALA A 154 31.05 35.25 -3.79
C ALA A 154 30.54 34.15 -2.83
N ARG A 155 29.83 33.17 -3.39
CA ARG A 155 29.19 32.03 -2.70
C ARG A 155 28.15 32.43 -1.63
N SER A 156 27.56 33.61 -1.75
CA SER A 156 26.47 34.05 -0.88
C SER A 156 25.10 33.85 -1.54
N TRP A 157 24.07 33.67 -0.73
CA TRP A 157 22.69 33.58 -1.19
C TRP A 157 22.13 34.97 -1.49
N VAL A 158 21.52 35.11 -2.66
CA VAL A 158 20.91 36.33 -3.17
C VAL A 158 19.43 36.07 -3.43
N ALA A 159 18.57 36.88 -2.82
CA ALA A 159 17.16 36.90 -3.17
C ALA A 159 16.97 37.65 -4.49
N VAL A 160 16.52 36.95 -5.52
CA VAL A 160 16.23 37.48 -6.85
C VAL A 160 14.72 37.65 -6.98
N GLU A 161 14.29 38.91 -7.15
CA GLU A 161 12.89 39.29 -7.30
C GLU A 161 12.42 39.16 -8.74
N GLN A 162 13.26 39.58 -9.69
CA GLN A 162 12.95 39.52 -11.11
C GLN A 162 14.18 39.07 -11.90
N LEU A 163 13.97 38.13 -12.82
CA LEU A 163 15.03 37.63 -13.70
C LEU A 163 14.83 38.19 -15.11
N GLY A 164 15.71 39.12 -15.51
CA GLY A 164 15.82 39.56 -16.89
C GLY A 164 16.76 38.68 -17.72
N THR A 165 16.88 38.99 -19.00
CA THR A 165 17.75 38.24 -19.92
C THR A 165 19.22 38.27 -19.46
N ASP A 166 19.74 39.46 -19.16
CA ASP A 166 21.14 39.68 -18.79
C ASP A 166 21.36 40.16 -17.36
N VAL A 167 20.31 40.74 -16.75
CA VAL A 167 20.36 41.35 -15.42
C VAL A 167 19.26 40.74 -14.54
N ALA A 168 19.60 40.46 -13.29
CA ALA A 168 18.67 40.04 -12.26
C ALA A 168 18.47 41.19 -11.26
N GLN A 169 17.21 41.46 -10.90
CA GLN A 169 16.87 42.36 -9.82
C GLN A 169 16.97 41.60 -8.50
N MET A 170 17.88 42.05 -7.64
CA MET A 170 18.10 41.47 -6.32
C MET A 170 17.45 42.32 -5.23
N ARG A 171 17.16 41.68 -4.10
CA ARG A 171 16.61 42.32 -2.92
C ARG A 171 17.54 42.10 -1.73
N VAL A 172 17.88 43.17 -1.02
CA VAL A 172 18.76 43.16 0.15
C VAL A 172 17.95 43.57 1.38
N TRP A 173 18.05 42.82 2.46
CA TRP A 173 17.38 43.14 3.72
C TRP A 173 18.23 44.08 4.57
N TYR A 174 17.65 45.20 4.97
CA TYR A 174 18.22 46.16 5.91
C TYR A 174 17.47 46.04 7.25
N PRO A 175 18.11 45.51 8.31
CA PRO A 175 17.47 45.34 9.61
C PRO A 175 16.84 46.64 10.11
N GLY A 176 15.54 46.59 10.43
CA GLY A 176 14.80 47.74 10.97
C GLY A 176 14.38 48.80 9.93
N GLN A 177 14.79 48.67 8.66
CA GLN A 177 14.47 49.66 7.60
C GLN A 177 13.68 49.05 6.43
N GLY A 178 13.76 47.74 6.23
CA GLY A 178 13.02 47.05 5.17
C GLY A 178 13.93 46.50 4.07
N TYR A 179 13.43 46.45 2.85
CA TYR A 179 14.16 45.91 1.72
C TYR A 179 14.67 47.02 0.80
N GLY A 180 15.92 46.88 0.34
CA GLY A 180 16.46 47.63 -0.78
C GLY A 180 16.50 46.78 -2.05
N HIS A 181 16.50 47.43 -3.20
CA HIS A 181 16.49 46.78 -4.52
C HIS A 181 17.74 47.16 -5.31
N GLY A 182 18.38 46.19 -5.93
CA GLY A 182 19.57 46.38 -6.77
C GLY A 182 19.51 45.53 -8.02
N LYS A 183 20.46 45.75 -8.93
CA LYS A 183 20.58 45.00 -10.19
C LYS A 183 21.96 44.37 -10.30
N VAL A 184 22.01 43.07 -10.56
CA VAL A 184 23.26 42.30 -10.73
C VAL A 184 23.25 41.53 -12.04
N TRP A 185 24.43 41.28 -12.58
CA TRP A 185 24.56 40.49 -13.81
C TRP A 185 24.14 39.03 -13.57
N ARG A 186 23.32 38.50 -14.47
CA ARG A 186 22.77 37.15 -14.38
C ARG A 186 23.85 36.07 -14.49
N ASN A 187 24.90 36.30 -15.29
CA ASN A 187 26.00 35.35 -15.49
C ASN A 187 26.77 35.03 -14.20
N GLY A 188 26.69 35.90 -13.19
CA GLY A 188 27.29 35.71 -11.88
C GLY A 188 26.37 35.02 -10.86
N LEU A 189 25.20 34.55 -11.28
CA LEU A 189 24.21 33.90 -10.41
C LEU A 189 23.95 32.46 -10.85
N GLU A 190 23.99 31.55 -9.89
CA GLU A 190 23.59 30.15 -10.05
C GLU A 190 22.26 29.93 -9.32
N PHE A 191 21.21 29.57 -10.08
CA PHE A 191 19.89 29.32 -9.49
C PHE A 191 19.82 27.89 -8.96
N ALA A 192 19.34 27.72 -7.71
CA ALA A 192 19.02 26.41 -7.18
C ALA A 192 17.91 25.77 -8.06
N ARG A 193 18.16 24.54 -8.52
CA ARG A 193 17.20 23.76 -9.33
C ARG A 193 16.06 23.20 -8.49
#